data_AF-A0A9P9EDC6-F1
#
_entry.id   AF-A0A9P9EDC6-F1
#
_cell.length_a   1.000
_cell.length_b   1.000
_cell.length_c   1.000
_cell.angle_alpha   90.00
_cell.angle_beta   90.00
_cell.angle_gamma   90.00
#
_symmetry.space_group_name_H-M   'P 1'
#
loop_
_entity.id
_entity.type
_entity.pdbx_description
1 polymer ?
#
loop_
_entity_poly.entity_id
_entity_poly.type
_entity_poly.pdbx_seq_one_letter_code
_entity_poly.pdbx_strand_id
1 'polypeptide(L)'
;MEALQRIVELRGGVDTVDFELRRSFTWISYCLGSALCAVPIFPPPLFANPEAFPLAFNDEMQMQAWRTVKRFPKNTPFVFDISIQLHLLGLATTSEWCNQVNQRSLSNIYFETLRNVVAFQVDEPWIDALPSGKQKLEIALMLKVWSLGLPFFVWATVRHVRMKREDVVMRCDFDVLFCRVRESLESVGGYHSWPRGKNLEPVLATLFYCFESCDFNNPWKAWFMDTIQKIIEMLRLKTAEEFQKTLEYFPSTDGFRTASAELWRDLFEGGAAGTPTLTFSEAR
;
A
#
# COMPACT_ATOMS: atom_id res chain seq x y z
N MET A 1 -18.81 6.54 12.05
CA MET A 1 -19.33 5.74 10.93
C MET A 1 -20.86 5.65 10.97
N GLU A 2 -21.46 5.19 12.07
CA GLU A 2 -22.92 5.08 12.22
C GLU A 2 -23.70 6.37 11.94
N ALA A 3 -23.20 7.54 12.38
CA ALA A 3 -23.88 8.81 12.13
C ALA A 3 -23.95 9.16 10.63
N LEU A 4 -22.87 8.92 9.87
CA LEU A 4 -22.85 9.13 8.42
C LEU A 4 -23.80 8.16 7.71
N GLN A 5 -23.79 6.89 8.11
CA GLN A 5 -24.71 5.88 7.59
C GLN A 5 -26.17 6.27 7.82
N ARG A 6 -26.54 6.68 9.04
CA ARG A 6 -27.90 7.14 9.37
C ARG A 6 -28.31 8.35 8.53
N ILE A 7 -27.41 9.31 8.30
CA ILE A 7 -27.71 10.48 7.46
C ILE A 7 -27.99 10.05 6.01
N VAL A 8 -27.19 9.12 5.46
CA VAL A 8 -27.38 8.60 4.11
C VAL A 8 -28.68 7.80 4.00
N GLU A 9 -28.98 6.95 4.98
CA GLU A 9 -30.23 6.18 5.05
C GLU A 9 -31.46 7.09 5.14
N LEU A 10 -31.41 8.14 5.96
CA LEU A 10 -32.49 9.15 6.05
C LEU A 10 -32.74 9.91 4.74
N ARG A 11 -31.77 9.90 3.81
CA ARG A 11 -31.89 10.49 2.47
C ARG A 11 -32.30 9.48 1.40
N GLY A 12 -32.74 8.28 1.80
CA GLY A 12 -33.20 7.23 0.88
C GLY A 12 -32.10 6.24 0.47
N GLY A 13 -30.95 6.26 1.15
CA GLY A 13 -29.83 5.35 0.91
C GLY A 13 -28.73 5.96 0.04
N VAL A 14 -27.63 5.22 -0.13
CA VAL A 14 -26.46 5.71 -0.87
C VAL A 14 -26.76 5.88 -2.37
N ASP A 15 -27.75 5.16 -2.89
CA ASP A 15 -28.13 5.20 -4.31
C ASP A 15 -28.86 6.46 -4.74
N THR A 16 -29.43 7.23 -3.80
CA THR A 16 -30.11 8.51 -4.10
C THR A 16 -29.15 9.70 -4.14
N VAL A 17 -27.90 9.49 -3.74
CA VAL A 17 -26.86 10.52 -3.65
C VAL A 17 -26.17 10.67 -5.01
N ASP A 18 -25.84 11.90 -5.39
CA ASP A 18 -25.05 12.19 -6.60
C ASP A 18 -23.74 11.39 -6.64
N PHE A 19 -23.31 10.97 -7.83
CA PHE A 19 -22.18 10.07 -8.01
C PHE A 19 -20.87 10.60 -7.41
N GLU A 20 -20.55 11.88 -7.58
CA GLU A 20 -19.30 12.45 -7.04
C GLU A 20 -19.36 12.59 -5.51
N LEU A 21 -20.55 12.84 -4.98
CA LEU A 21 -20.76 12.86 -3.54
C LEU A 21 -20.67 11.44 -2.95
N ARG A 22 -21.18 10.41 -3.65
CA ARG A 22 -20.99 8.99 -3.28
C ARG A 22 -19.51 8.61 -3.23
N ARG A 23 -18.72 9.05 -4.21
CA ARG A 23 -17.25 8.86 -4.23
C ARG A 23 -16.57 9.47 -3.02
N SER A 24 -16.96 10.68 -2.67
CA SER A 24 -16.41 11.38 -1.51
C SER A 24 -16.74 10.64 -0.20
N PHE A 25 -18.00 10.27 0.02
CA PHE A 25 -18.41 9.52 1.22
C PHE A 25 -17.76 8.14 1.29
N THR A 26 -17.67 7.43 0.17
CA THR A 26 -17.06 6.11 0.12
C THR A 26 -15.57 6.18 0.42
N TRP A 27 -14.86 7.16 -0.14
CA TRP A 27 -13.44 7.37 0.13
C TRP A 27 -13.19 7.63 1.63
N ILE A 28 -13.94 8.57 2.23
CA ILE A 28 -13.85 8.87 3.67
C ILE A 28 -14.17 7.62 4.50
N SER A 29 -15.24 6.91 4.14
CA SER A 29 -15.67 5.68 4.82
C SER A 29 -14.59 4.60 4.78
N TYR A 30 -13.88 4.43 3.66
CA TYR A 30 -12.85 3.41 3.52
C TYR A 30 -11.57 3.82 4.26
N CYS A 31 -11.19 5.09 4.22
CA CYS A 31 -10.06 5.61 5.02
C CYS A 31 -10.32 5.42 6.53
N LEU A 32 -11.52 5.76 7.00
CA LEU A 32 -11.93 5.50 8.38
C LEU A 32 -12.02 4.00 8.68
N GLY A 33 -12.53 3.20 7.75
CA GLY A 33 -12.61 1.74 7.87
C GLY A 33 -11.23 1.11 8.08
N SER A 34 -10.24 1.52 7.28
CA SER A 34 -8.83 1.16 7.46
C SER A 34 -8.34 1.54 8.86
N ALA A 35 -8.50 2.81 9.24
CA ALA A 35 -8.06 3.32 10.54
C ALA A 35 -8.79 2.70 11.74
N LEU A 36 -10.00 2.15 11.57
CA LEU A 36 -10.79 1.55 12.63
C LEU A 36 -10.84 0.02 12.58
N CYS A 37 -10.18 -0.63 11.60
CA CYS A 37 -10.37 -2.06 11.31
C CYS A 37 -11.85 -2.43 11.16
N ALA A 38 -12.61 -1.60 10.44
CA ALA A 38 -14.04 -1.78 10.26
C ALA A 38 -14.37 -2.16 8.81
N VAL A 39 -15.36 -3.03 8.65
CA VAL A 39 -15.84 -3.47 7.32
C VAL A 39 -16.31 -2.25 6.51
N PRO A 40 -15.94 -2.15 5.22
CA PRO A 40 -16.48 -1.13 4.32
C PRO A 40 -18.02 -1.19 4.26
N ILE A 41 -18.69 -0.12 4.69
CA ILE A 41 -20.17 -0.07 4.80
C ILE A 41 -20.83 0.24 3.44
N PHE A 42 -20.26 1.16 2.68
CA PHE A 42 -20.80 1.56 1.39
C PHE A 42 -20.24 0.69 0.26
N PRO A 43 -21.04 0.34 -0.76
CA PRO A 43 -20.52 -0.28 -1.97
C PRO A 43 -19.63 0.70 -2.74
N PRO A 44 -18.68 0.20 -3.55
CA PRO A 44 -17.84 1.07 -4.34
C PRO A 44 -18.69 1.79 -5.40
N PRO A 45 -18.53 3.11 -5.59
CA PRO A 45 -19.26 3.88 -6.60
C PRO A 45 -18.62 3.66 -7.97
N LEU A 46 -19.20 2.72 -8.72
CA LEU A 46 -18.68 2.31 -10.02
C LEU A 46 -19.38 3.04 -11.17
N PHE A 47 -18.59 3.46 -12.16
CA PHE A 47 -19.13 3.82 -13.46
C PHE A 47 -19.74 2.60 -14.14
N ALA A 48 -20.92 2.78 -14.74
CA ALA A 48 -21.54 1.75 -15.57
C ALA A 48 -20.79 1.58 -16.90
N ASN A 49 -20.68 0.34 -17.36
CA ASN A 49 -20.06 -0.04 -18.63
C ASN A 49 -18.67 0.58 -18.86
N PRO A 50 -17.69 0.36 -17.96
CA PRO A 50 -16.32 0.80 -18.18
C PRO A 50 -15.73 0.07 -19.40
N GLU A 51 -14.82 0.75 -20.09
CA GLU A 51 -14.08 0.14 -21.20
C GLU A 51 -13.19 -0.98 -20.67
N ALA A 52 -13.15 -2.11 -21.39
CA ALA A 52 -12.33 -3.25 -20.99
C ALA A 52 -10.83 -2.93 -21.13
N PHE A 53 -10.02 -3.53 -20.27
CA PHE A 53 -8.57 -3.41 -20.38
C PHE A 53 -8.04 -4.15 -21.61
N PRO A 54 -6.98 -3.64 -22.26
CA PRO A 54 -6.29 -4.36 -23.32
C PRO A 54 -5.85 -5.76 -22.87
N LEU A 55 -5.85 -6.74 -23.79
CA LEU A 55 -5.45 -8.11 -23.45
C LEU A 55 -4.01 -8.19 -22.90
N ALA A 56 -3.08 -7.53 -23.56
CA ALA A 56 -1.67 -7.49 -23.13
C ALA A 56 -1.48 -6.93 -21.72
N PHE A 57 -2.31 -5.95 -21.33
CA PHE A 57 -2.32 -5.39 -19.98
C PHE A 57 -2.77 -6.43 -18.94
N ASN A 58 -3.82 -7.21 -19.24
CA ASN A 58 -4.30 -8.27 -18.36
C ASN A 58 -3.27 -9.40 -18.22
N ASP A 59 -2.60 -9.79 -19.31
CA ASP A 59 -1.57 -10.82 -19.29
C ASP A 59 -0.36 -10.41 -18.43
N GLU A 60 0.09 -9.16 -18.57
CA GLU A 60 1.17 -8.61 -17.75
C GLU A 60 0.78 -8.57 -16.27
N MET A 61 -0.41 -8.06 -15.96
CA MET A 61 -0.95 -8.00 -14.59
C MET A 61 -0.97 -9.39 -13.94
N GLN A 62 -1.47 -10.42 -14.64
CA GLN A 62 -1.50 -11.79 -14.13
C GLN A 62 -0.09 -12.34 -13.90
N MET A 63 0.82 -12.07 -14.84
CA MET A 63 2.22 -12.49 -14.73
C MET A 63 2.89 -11.88 -13.48
N GLN A 64 2.67 -10.58 -13.23
CA GLN A 64 3.21 -9.88 -12.06
C GLN A 64 2.58 -10.38 -10.76
N ALA A 65 1.26 -10.59 -10.71
CA ALA A 65 0.59 -11.18 -9.54
C ALA A 65 1.14 -12.56 -9.20
N TRP A 66 1.39 -13.44 -10.19
CA TRP A 66 2.02 -14.73 -9.95
C TRP A 66 3.46 -14.62 -9.42
N ARG A 67 4.21 -13.59 -9.82
CA ARG A 67 5.54 -13.32 -9.27
C ARG A 67 5.46 -12.92 -7.80
N THR A 68 4.47 -12.12 -7.41
CA THR A 68 4.20 -11.78 -6.01
C THR A 68 3.84 -13.00 -5.18
N VAL A 69 2.90 -13.83 -5.65
CA VAL A 69 2.46 -15.04 -4.92
C VAL A 69 3.62 -15.98 -4.60
N LYS A 70 4.64 -16.06 -5.47
CA LYS A 70 5.86 -16.86 -5.22
C LYS A 70 6.70 -16.36 -4.03
N ARG A 71 6.41 -15.16 -3.51
CA ARG A 71 7.04 -14.58 -2.31
C ARG A 71 6.29 -14.91 -1.02
N PHE A 72 5.15 -15.57 -1.13
CA PHE A 72 4.36 -16.04 -0.01
C PHE A 72 4.48 -17.57 0.15
N PRO A 73 4.21 -18.09 1.35
CA PRO A 73 4.11 -19.53 1.58
C PRO A 73 3.06 -20.18 0.68
N LYS A 74 3.29 -21.45 0.34
CA LYS A 74 2.28 -22.29 -0.33
C LYS A 74 0.99 -22.33 0.50
N ASN A 75 -0.16 -22.50 -0.16
CA ASN A 75 -1.50 -22.54 0.45
C ASN A 75 -2.05 -21.17 0.90
N THR A 76 -1.70 -20.09 0.21
CA THR A 76 -2.25 -18.75 0.43
C THR A 76 -3.02 -18.26 -0.81
N PRO A 77 -4.10 -18.94 -1.25
CA PRO A 77 -4.78 -18.62 -2.51
C PRO A 77 -5.33 -17.19 -2.55
N PHE A 78 -5.79 -16.67 -1.42
CA PHE A 78 -6.28 -15.29 -1.26
C PHE A 78 -5.22 -14.22 -1.59
N VAL A 79 -3.92 -14.53 -1.53
CA VAL A 79 -2.86 -13.58 -1.89
C VAL A 79 -2.94 -13.23 -3.37
N PHE A 80 -3.30 -14.18 -4.23
CA PHE A 80 -3.40 -13.95 -5.67
C PHE A 80 -4.50 -12.94 -5.99
N ASP A 81 -5.69 -13.09 -5.39
CA ASP A 81 -6.84 -12.23 -5.63
C ASP A 81 -6.53 -10.77 -5.28
N ILE A 82 -5.91 -10.55 -4.11
CA ILE A 82 -5.47 -9.22 -3.68
C ILE A 82 -4.33 -8.69 -4.55
N SER A 83 -3.35 -9.53 -4.90
CA SER A 83 -2.20 -9.14 -5.72
C SER A 83 -2.62 -8.70 -7.12
N ILE A 84 -3.59 -9.39 -7.73
CA ILE A 84 -4.18 -9.00 -9.02
C ILE A 84 -4.69 -7.57 -8.95
N GLN A 85 -5.51 -7.25 -7.95
CA GLN A 85 -6.14 -5.93 -7.83
C GLN A 85 -5.13 -4.79 -7.61
N LEU A 86 -4.07 -5.08 -6.85
CA LEU A 86 -3.00 -4.13 -6.59
C LEU A 86 -2.12 -3.91 -7.82
N HIS A 87 -1.74 -4.98 -8.53
CA HIS A 87 -0.97 -4.87 -9.78
C HIS A 87 -1.78 -4.21 -10.89
N LEU A 88 -3.07 -4.52 -10.98
CA LEU A 88 -4.00 -3.86 -11.90
C LEU A 88 -4.00 -2.35 -11.69
N LEU A 89 -4.12 -1.90 -10.44
CA LEU A 89 -4.05 -0.48 -10.08
C LEU A 89 -2.65 0.10 -10.36
N GLY A 90 -1.58 -0.58 -9.96
CA GLY A 90 -0.20 -0.12 -10.13
C GLY A 90 0.14 0.09 -11.60
N LEU A 91 -0.07 -0.96 -12.42
CA LEU A 91 0.15 -0.93 -13.86
C LEU A 91 -0.67 0.15 -14.54
N ALA A 92 -1.95 0.31 -14.21
CA ALA A 92 -2.79 1.34 -14.82
C ALA A 92 -2.27 2.78 -14.61
N THR A 93 -1.33 2.99 -13.68
CA THR A 93 -0.74 4.30 -13.34
C THR A 93 0.72 4.48 -13.78
N THR A 94 1.32 3.47 -14.42
CA THR A 94 2.65 3.58 -15.02
C THR A 94 2.62 4.38 -16.30
N SER A 95 3.74 5.01 -16.66
CA SER A 95 3.90 5.78 -17.90
C SER A 95 3.61 4.97 -19.17
N GLU A 96 3.82 3.66 -19.13
CA GLU A 96 3.56 2.74 -20.23
C GLU A 96 2.05 2.59 -20.54
N TRP A 97 1.22 2.49 -19.49
CA TRP A 97 -0.19 2.13 -19.62
C TRP A 97 -1.16 3.27 -19.34
N CYS A 98 -0.75 4.33 -18.63
CA CYS A 98 -1.68 5.37 -18.15
C CYS A 98 -2.47 6.08 -19.26
N ASN A 99 -1.91 6.15 -20.47
CA ASN A 99 -2.55 6.76 -21.65
C ASN A 99 -3.44 5.76 -22.43
N GLN A 100 -3.34 4.47 -22.13
CA GLN A 100 -4.08 3.39 -22.77
C GLN A 100 -5.27 2.91 -21.91
N VAL A 101 -5.32 3.32 -20.64
CA VAL A 101 -6.37 2.96 -19.70
C VAL A 101 -7.42 4.05 -19.61
N ASN A 102 -8.69 3.65 -19.80
CA ASN A 102 -9.83 4.53 -19.63
C ASN A 102 -9.95 5.04 -18.18
N GLN A 103 -10.17 6.35 -18.00
CA GLN A 103 -10.24 6.97 -16.67
C GLN A 103 -11.40 6.45 -15.80
N ARG A 104 -12.53 6.03 -16.41
CA ARG A 104 -13.64 5.40 -15.69
C ARG A 104 -13.24 4.02 -15.17
N SER A 105 -12.56 3.23 -16.00
CA SER A 105 -12.04 1.91 -15.60
C SER A 105 -11.00 2.04 -14.49
N LEU A 106 -10.08 3.00 -14.58
CA LEU A 106 -9.12 3.31 -13.51
C LEU A 106 -9.82 3.73 -12.21
N SER A 107 -10.85 4.57 -12.31
CA SER A 107 -11.63 4.98 -11.13
C SER A 107 -12.36 3.80 -10.48
N ASN A 108 -12.91 2.87 -11.27
CA ASN A 108 -13.55 1.67 -10.75
C ASN A 108 -12.54 0.80 -10.01
N ILE A 109 -11.39 0.48 -10.62
CA ILE A 109 -10.32 -0.29 -9.98
C ILE A 109 -9.92 0.37 -8.66
N TYR A 110 -9.73 1.69 -8.64
CA TYR A 110 -9.32 2.38 -7.43
C TYR A 110 -10.27 2.09 -6.24
N PHE A 111 -11.58 2.24 -6.42
CA PHE A 111 -12.55 2.01 -5.35
C PHE A 111 -12.72 0.53 -5.03
N GLU A 112 -12.64 -0.36 -6.01
CA GLU A 112 -12.69 -1.82 -5.80
C GLU A 112 -11.47 -2.30 -5.02
N THR A 113 -10.26 -1.93 -5.46
CA THR A 113 -9.01 -2.25 -4.77
C THR A 113 -9.03 -1.70 -3.36
N LEU A 114 -9.40 -0.42 -3.15
CA LEU A 114 -9.46 0.16 -1.81
C LEU A 114 -10.46 -0.58 -0.91
N ARG A 115 -11.64 -0.94 -1.41
CA ARG A 115 -12.62 -1.74 -0.64
C ARG A 115 -12.02 -3.09 -0.25
N ASN A 116 -11.43 -3.79 -1.22
CA ASN A 116 -10.93 -5.14 -1.03
C ASN A 116 -9.75 -5.19 -0.06
N VAL A 117 -8.82 -4.22 -0.11
CA VAL A 117 -7.70 -4.18 0.85
C VAL A 117 -8.16 -3.86 2.27
N VAL A 118 -9.20 -3.02 2.43
CA VAL A 118 -9.77 -2.72 3.76
C VAL A 118 -10.53 -3.94 4.29
N ALA A 119 -11.34 -4.60 3.45
CA ALA A 119 -12.03 -5.83 3.84
C ALA A 119 -11.04 -6.95 4.21
N PHE A 120 -9.96 -7.12 3.43
CA PHE A 120 -8.93 -8.13 3.67
C PHE A 120 -8.25 -8.02 5.04
N GLN A 121 -8.08 -6.79 5.56
CA GLN A 121 -7.55 -6.56 6.90
C GLN A 121 -8.49 -7.02 8.02
N VAL A 122 -9.79 -6.97 7.77
CA VAL A 122 -10.85 -7.30 8.74
C VAL A 122 -11.19 -8.78 8.69
N ASP A 123 -11.28 -9.35 7.49
CA ASP A 123 -11.65 -10.75 7.28
C ASP A 123 -10.55 -11.71 7.74
N GLU A 124 -9.29 -11.25 7.72
CA GLU A 124 -8.10 -12.02 8.10
C GLU A 124 -8.12 -13.47 7.57
N PRO A 125 -8.27 -13.69 6.25
CA PRO A 125 -8.57 -15.02 5.67
C PRO A 125 -7.48 -16.07 5.93
N TRP A 126 -6.32 -15.66 6.44
CA TRP A 126 -5.22 -16.54 6.82
C TRP A 126 -5.40 -17.23 8.16
N ILE A 127 -6.27 -16.75 9.07
CA ILE A 127 -6.45 -17.34 10.40
C ILE A 127 -6.80 -18.84 10.30
N ASP A 128 -7.71 -19.15 9.37
CA ASP A 128 -8.26 -20.50 9.15
C ASP A 128 -7.45 -21.30 8.10
N ALA A 129 -6.72 -20.61 7.22
CA ALA A 129 -5.99 -21.26 6.13
C ALA A 129 -4.62 -21.83 6.54
N LEU A 130 -4.02 -21.32 7.63
CA LEU A 130 -2.64 -21.66 7.98
C LEU A 130 -2.50 -22.96 8.81
N PRO A 131 -1.54 -23.84 8.46
CA PRO A 131 -1.28 -25.07 9.20
C PRO A 131 -0.73 -24.76 10.61
N SER A 132 -0.98 -25.66 11.57
CA SER A 132 -0.56 -25.47 12.97
C SER A 132 0.97 -25.50 13.17
N GLY A 133 1.48 -24.79 14.18
CA GLY A 133 2.89 -24.82 14.60
C GLY A 133 3.55 -23.44 14.70
N LYS A 134 4.85 -23.39 15.03
CA LYS A 134 5.61 -22.12 15.14
C LYS A 134 5.62 -21.32 13.84
N GLN A 135 5.67 -22.02 12.71
CA GLN A 135 5.62 -21.40 11.37
C GLN A 135 4.28 -20.68 11.13
N LYS A 136 3.19 -21.09 11.80
CA LYS A 136 1.90 -20.39 11.73
C LYS A 136 2.02 -18.95 12.19
N LEU A 137 2.71 -18.72 13.31
CA LEU A 137 2.84 -17.41 13.92
C LEU A 137 3.66 -16.45 13.03
N GLU A 138 4.77 -16.93 12.47
CA GLU A 138 5.59 -16.14 11.54
C GLU A 138 4.80 -15.78 10.28
N ILE A 139 4.08 -16.74 9.68
CA ILE A 139 3.30 -16.49 8.47
C ILE A 139 2.11 -15.58 8.77
N ALA A 140 1.42 -15.78 9.90
CA ALA A 140 0.33 -14.91 10.33
C ALA A 140 0.80 -13.48 10.57
N LEU A 141 1.96 -13.29 11.22
CA LEU A 141 2.57 -11.98 11.40
C LEU A 141 2.91 -11.32 10.06
N MET A 142 3.56 -12.06 9.15
CA MET A 142 3.87 -11.57 7.81
C MET A 142 2.60 -11.10 7.07
N LEU A 143 1.54 -11.93 7.07
CA LEU A 143 0.28 -11.62 6.39
C LEU A 143 -0.47 -10.48 7.06
N LYS A 144 -0.46 -10.41 8.39
CA LYS A 144 -1.05 -9.30 9.15
C LYS A 144 -0.35 -7.99 8.81
N VAL A 145 0.98 -7.95 8.89
CA VAL A 145 1.75 -6.75 8.52
C VAL A 145 1.52 -6.39 7.06
N TRP A 146 1.59 -7.37 6.14
CA TRP A 146 1.31 -7.15 4.73
C TRP A 146 -0.08 -6.54 4.50
N SER A 147 -1.12 -7.07 5.15
CA SER A 147 -2.48 -6.55 5.05
C SER A 147 -2.57 -5.08 5.49
N LEU A 148 -1.87 -4.69 6.57
CA LEU A 148 -1.81 -3.31 7.07
C LEU A 148 -1.13 -2.36 6.08
N GLY A 149 -0.19 -2.87 5.27
CA GLY A 149 0.51 -2.14 4.22
C GLY A 149 -0.30 -1.81 2.97
N LEU A 150 -1.36 -2.58 2.70
CA LEU A 150 -2.05 -2.51 1.40
C LEU A 150 -2.77 -1.17 1.14
N PRO A 151 -3.46 -0.53 2.10
CA PRO A 151 -4.04 0.80 1.88
C PRO A 151 -2.99 1.86 1.57
N PHE A 152 -1.80 1.75 2.16
CA PHE A 152 -0.69 2.67 1.88
C PHE A 152 -0.26 2.60 0.43
N PHE A 153 -0.17 1.39 -0.15
CA PHE A 153 0.08 1.25 -1.59
C PHE A 153 -0.98 2.00 -2.42
N VAL A 154 -2.26 1.82 -2.09
CA VAL A 154 -3.38 2.45 -2.82
C VAL A 154 -3.31 3.99 -2.70
N TRP A 155 -3.07 4.52 -1.51
CA TRP A 155 -3.01 5.97 -1.28
C TRP A 155 -1.78 6.61 -1.91
N ALA A 156 -0.60 6.00 -1.76
CA ALA A 156 0.62 6.48 -2.43
C ALA A 156 0.48 6.42 -3.96
N THR A 157 -0.18 5.40 -4.51
CA THR A 157 -0.48 5.34 -5.95
C THR A 157 -1.32 6.53 -6.41
N VAL A 158 -2.39 6.89 -5.69
CA VAL A 158 -3.18 8.10 -5.99
C VAL A 158 -2.34 9.36 -5.91
N ARG A 159 -1.49 9.46 -4.88
CA ARG A 159 -0.57 10.59 -4.73
C ARG A 159 0.37 10.71 -5.92
N HIS A 160 0.96 9.61 -6.38
CA HIS A 160 1.83 9.59 -7.57
C HIS A 160 1.10 10.08 -8.82
N VAL A 161 -0.16 9.66 -9.02
CA VAL A 161 -0.98 10.14 -10.15
C VAL A 161 -1.27 11.64 -10.03
N ARG A 162 -1.62 12.13 -8.83
CA ARG A 162 -1.91 13.55 -8.60
C ARG A 162 -0.67 14.44 -8.78
N MET A 163 0.48 13.99 -8.29
CA MET A 163 1.75 14.69 -8.48
C MET A 163 2.10 14.84 -9.96
N LYS A 164 1.88 13.80 -10.78
CA LYS A 164 2.06 13.87 -12.25
C LYS A 164 1.11 14.87 -12.94
N ARG A 165 -0.01 15.22 -12.31
CA ARG A 165 -1.02 16.16 -12.84
C ARG A 165 -0.92 17.56 -12.23
N GLU A 166 0.08 17.80 -11.37
CA GLU A 166 0.24 19.06 -10.63
C GLU A 166 -0.99 19.41 -9.77
N ASP A 167 -1.77 18.40 -9.37
CA ASP A 167 -2.96 18.56 -8.53
C ASP A 167 -2.58 18.75 -7.06
N VAL A 168 -3.45 19.44 -6.31
CA VAL A 168 -3.29 19.59 -4.85
C VAL A 168 -3.31 18.22 -4.17
N VAL A 169 -2.16 17.84 -3.62
CA VAL A 169 -2.02 16.61 -2.83
C VAL A 169 -2.61 16.85 -1.44
N MET A 170 -3.72 16.18 -1.15
CA MET A 170 -4.32 16.20 0.18
C MET A 170 -3.42 15.41 1.13
N ARG A 171 -2.93 16.06 2.18
CA ARG A 171 -2.20 15.39 3.25
C ARG A 171 -3.19 14.60 4.10
N CYS A 172 -2.91 13.33 4.30
CA CYS A 172 -3.67 12.46 5.16
C CYS A 172 -2.80 12.11 6.36
N ASP A 173 -3.33 12.29 7.56
CA ASP A 173 -2.71 11.81 8.77
C ASP A 173 -2.95 10.30 8.88
N PHE A 174 -1.86 9.53 8.83
CA PHE A 174 -1.89 8.07 8.89
C PHE A 174 -1.29 7.52 10.19
N ASP A 175 -1.08 8.36 11.20
CA ASP A 175 -0.36 7.99 12.42
C ASP A 175 -0.93 6.74 13.10
N VAL A 176 -2.26 6.60 13.17
CA VAL A 176 -2.93 5.41 13.73
C VAL A 176 -2.56 4.13 12.97
N LEU A 177 -2.42 4.21 11.65
CA LEU A 177 -2.08 3.05 10.82
C LEU A 177 -0.59 2.71 10.90
N PHE A 178 0.27 3.73 10.95
CA PHE A 178 1.70 3.55 11.21
C PHE A 178 1.94 2.91 12.58
N CYS A 179 1.24 3.37 13.63
CA CYS A 179 1.26 2.75 14.96
C CYS A 179 0.95 1.25 14.89
N ARG A 180 -0.07 0.84 14.14
CA ARG A 180 -0.45 -0.59 14.04
C ARG A 180 0.60 -1.45 13.35
N VAL A 181 1.25 -0.93 12.30
CA VAL A 181 2.36 -1.64 11.63
C VAL A 181 3.50 -1.82 12.63
N ARG A 182 3.83 -0.76 13.37
CA ARG A 182 4.84 -0.79 14.42
C ARG A 182 4.49 -1.76 15.54
N GLU A 183 3.30 -1.68 16.11
CA GLU A 183 2.81 -2.57 17.17
C GLU A 183 2.82 -4.04 16.74
N SER A 184 2.45 -4.32 15.48
CA SER A 184 2.51 -5.68 14.93
C SER A 184 3.94 -6.21 14.92
N LEU A 185 4.91 -5.40 14.49
CA LEU A 185 6.33 -5.77 14.40
C LEU A 185 7.07 -5.73 15.75
N GLU A 186 6.68 -4.87 16.67
CA GLU A 186 7.27 -4.72 18.01
C GLU A 186 6.54 -5.55 19.08
N SER A 187 5.56 -6.36 18.68
CA SER A 187 4.85 -7.29 19.57
C SER A 187 5.77 -8.30 20.25
N VAL A 188 5.25 -9.08 21.19
CA VAL A 188 6.02 -9.97 22.08
C VAL A 188 7.05 -10.81 21.30
N GLY A 189 8.34 -10.55 21.58
CA GLY A 189 9.48 -11.17 20.89
C GLY A 189 10.30 -10.20 20.02
N GLY A 190 9.79 -9.00 19.72
CA GLY A 190 10.49 -7.97 18.95
C GLY A 190 11.02 -8.49 17.60
N TYR A 191 12.18 -8.01 17.15
CA TYR A 191 12.77 -8.47 15.88
C TYR A 191 13.12 -9.97 15.85
N HIS A 192 13.13 -10.65 17.00
CA HIS A 192 13.36 -12.09 17.03
C HIS A 192 12.16 -12.90 16.53
N SER A 193 10.93 -12.37 16.67
CA SER A 193 9.69 -13.02 16.21
C SER A 193 9.34 -12.72 14.75
N TRP A 194 10.14 -11.89 14.08
CA TRP A 194 9.93 -11.57 12.67
C TRP A 194 10.10 -12.80 11.76
N PRO A 195 9.37 -12.83 10.63
CA PRO A 195 9.55 -13.87 9.62
C PRO A 195 11.00 -13.96 9.15
N ARG A 196 11.44 -15.16 8.73
CA ARG A 196 12.80 -15.38 8.23
C ARG A 196 12.84 -15.66 6.74
N GLY A 197 13.99 -15.36 6.13
CA GLY A 197 14.23 -15.59 4.70
C GLY A 197 13.21 -14.84 3.83
N LYS A 198 12.71 -15.51 2.79
CA LYS A 198 11.81 -14.89 1.79
C LYS A 198 10.49 -14.37 2.38
N ASN A 199 10.04 -14.92 3.50
CA ASN A 199 8.83 -14.44 4.18
C ASN A 199 8.99 -13.03 4.78
N LEU A 200 10.21 -12.48 4.80
CA LEU A 200 10.45 -11.11 5.22
C LEU A 200 10.30 -10.11 4.06
N GLU A 201 10.28 -10.56 2.81
CA GLU A 201 10.09 -9.69 1.63
C GLU A 201 8.73 -8.96 1.64
N PRO A 202 7.59 -9.58 1.99
CA PRO A 202 6.31 -8.85 2.10
C PRO A 202 6.29 -7.80 3.21
N VAL A 203 7.04 -8.05 4.29
CA VAL A 203 7.22 -7.08 5.38
C VAL A 203 8.06 -5.89 4.90
N LEU A 204 9.12 -6.15 4.13
CA LEU A 204 9.92 -5.09 3.51
C LEU A 204 9.06 -4.21 2.59
N ALA A 205 8.27 -4.83 1.69
CA ALA A 205 7.38 -4.10 0.79
C ALA A 205 6.36 -3.24 1.56
N THR A 206 5.83 -3.76 2.67
CA THR A 206 4.92 -3.02 3.55
C THR A 206 5.56 -1.78 4.14
N LEU A 207 6.75 -1.92 4.75
CA LEU A 207 7.45 -0.79 5.34
C LEU A 207 7.81 0.24 4.28
N PHE A 208 8.16 -0.20 3.07
CA PHE A 208 8.40 0.68 1.94
C PHE A 208 7.14 1.46 1.54
N TYR A 209 5.97 0.81 1.46
CA TYR A 209 4.70 1.51 1.20
C TYR A 209 4.37 2.53 2.28
N CYS A 210 4.63 2.20 3.55
CA CYS A 210 4.41 3.11 4.67
C CYS A 210 5.37 4.31 4.60
N PHE A 211 6.67 4.06 4.39
CA PHE A 211 7.69 5.09 4.21
C PHE A 211 7.34 6.03 3.07
N GLU A 212 6.95 5.47 1.91
CA GLU A 212 6.62 6.28 0.75
C GLU A 212 5.37 7.12 1.04
N SER A 213 4.40 6.58 1.76
CA SER A 213 3.19 7.32 2.16
C SER A 213 3.46 8.45 3.16
N CYS A 214 4.63 8.51 3.78
CA CYS A 214 5.00 9.59 4.69
C CYS A 214 5.28 10.91 3.94
N ASP A 215 4.78 12.01 4.47
CA ASP A 215 5.23 13.35 4.10
C ASP A 215 6.70 13.58 4.50
N PHE A 216 7.37 14.54 3.85
CA PHE A 216 8.80 14.80 4.07
C PHE A 216 9.19 15.04 5.55
N ASN A 217 8.35 15.75 6.31
CA ASN A 217 8.59 16.07 7.72
C ASN A 217 7.90 15.10 8.70
N ASN A 218 7.44 13.94 8.23
CA ASN A 218 6.71 13.02 9.09
C ASN A 218 7.68 12.29 10.05
N PRO A 219 7.45 12.32 11.38
CA PRO A 219 8.34 11.72 12.37
C PRO A 219 8.50 10.19 12.22
N TRP A 220 7.55 9.51 11.57
CA TRP A 220 7.60 8.07 11.35
C TRP A 220 8.69 7.65 10.35
N LYS A 221 9.16 8.55 9.48
CA LYS A 221 10.19 8.23 8.47
C LYS A 221 11.45 7.63 9.10
N ALA A 222 11.92 8.19 10.21
CA ALA A 222 13.11 7.71 10.89
C ALA A 222 12.94 6.26 11.39
N TRP A 223 11.77 5.94 11.95
CA TRP A 223 11.47 4.59 12.41
C TRP A 223 11.35 3.60 11.23
N PHE A 224 10.69 4.00 10.13
CA PHE A 224 10.62 3.16 8.94
C PHE A 224 12.00 2.90 8.33
N MET A 225 12.85 3.92 8.23
CA MET A 225 14.22 3.76 7.70
C MET A 225 15.05 2.79 8.53
N ASP A 226 15.09 2.97 9.86
CA ASP A 226 15.81 2.06 10.76
C ASP A 226 15.28 0.61 10.67
N THR A 227 13.96 0.46 10.61
CA THR A 227 13.31 -0.86 10.50
C THR A 227 13.60 -1.52 9.14
N ILE A 228 13.55 -0.75 8.04
CA ILE A 228 13.89 -1.21 6.69
C ILE A 228 15.35 -1.64 6.63
N GLN A 229 16.27 -0.86 7.21
CA GLN A 229 17.69 -1.19 7.26
C GLN A 229 17.92 -2.56 7.95
N LYS A 230 17.27 -2.79 9.09
CA LYS A 230 17.34 -4.09 9.80
C LYS A 230 16.84 -5.24 8.92
N ILE A 231 15.76 -5.04 8.18
CA ILE A 231 15.24 -6.07 7.26
C ILE A 231 16.19 -6.31 6.09
N ILE A 232 16.79 -5.27 5.52
CA ILE A 232 17.82 -5.37 4.48
C ILE A 232 18.99 -6.23 4.96
N GLU A 233 19.48 -5.99 6.18
CA GLU A 233 20.54 -6.79 6.80
C GLU A 233 20.12 -8.25 7.01
N MET A 234 18.88 -8.48 7.48
CA MET A 234 18.33 -9.83 7.70
C MET A 234 18.13 -10.60 6.39
N LEU A 235 17.74 -9.92 5.31
CA LEU A 235 17.63 -10.47 3.95
C LEU A 235 18.98 -10.60 3.25
N ARG A 236 20.04 -9.98 3.80
CA ARG A 236 21.39 -9.92 3.25
C ARG A 236 21.44 -9.29 1.85
N LEU A 237 20.63 -8.26 1.63
CA LEU A 237 20.67 -7.48 0.39
C LEU A 237 21.88 -6.54 0.46
N LYS A 238 22.80 -6.67 -0.49
CA LYS A 238 24.09 -6.00 -0.49
C LYS A 238 24.16 -4.81 -1.44
N THR A 239 23.28 -4.77 -2.43
CA THR A 239 23.30 -3.73 -3.47
C THR A 239 21.93 -3.11 -3.70
N ALA A 240 21.93 -1.91 -4.28
CA ALA A 240 20.71 -1.20 -4.66
C ALA A 240 19.84 -2.05 -5.60
N GLU A 241 20.48 -2.78 -6.53
CA GLU A 241 19.79 -3.63 -7.49
C GLU A 241 19.11 -4.82 -6.81
N GLU A 242 19.74 -5.43 -5.81
CA GLU A 242 19.12 -6.53 -5.03
C GLU A 242 17.91 -6.03 -4.23
N PHE A 243 18.00 -4.82 -3.67
CA PHE A 243 16.89 -4.17 -2.98
C PHE A 243 15.73 -3.85 -3.92
N GLN A 244 16.00 -3.15 -5.03
CA GLN A 244 14.99 -2.80 -6.02
C GLN A 244 14.34 -4.05 -6.61
N LYS A 245 15.13 -5.05 -7.00
CA LYS A 245 14.63 -6.33 -7.52
C LYS A 245 13.75 -7.07 -6.52
N THR A 246 14.03 -6.93 -5.22
CA THR A 246 13.18 -7.51 -4.17
C THR A 246 11.82 -6.81 -4.14
N LEU A 247 11.79 -5.48 -4.22
CA LEU A 247 10.56 -4.70 -4.25
C LEU A 247 9.76 -4.86 -5.56
N GLU A 248 10.42 -5.12 -6.69
CA GLU A 248 9.79 -5.40 -7.99
C GLU A 248 8.91 -6.67 -8.00
N TYR A 249 9.05 -7.55 -7.02
CA TYR A 249 8.12 -8.67 -6.85
C TYR A 249 6.75 -8.24 -6.33
N PHE A 250 6.58 -7.00 -5.88
CA PHE A 250 5.35 -6.48 -5.30
C PHE A 250 4.77 -5.36 -6.18
N PRO A 251 3.48 -5.04 -6.02
CA PRO A 251 2.83 -3.94 -6.75
C PRO A 251 3.62 -2.64 -6.64
N SER A 252 3.81 -1.96 -7.78
CA SER A 252 4.64 -0.76 -7.87
C SER A 252 4.16 0.15 -9.00
N THR A 253 4.54 1.42 -8.92
CA THR A 253 4.33 2.45 -9.94
C THR A 253 5.67 3.09 -10.27
N ASP A 254 5.73 4.00 -11.25
CA ASP A 254 6.95 4.77 -11.51
C ASP A 254 7.46 5.49 -10.26
N GLY A 255 6.54 6.09 -9.48
CA GLY A 255 6.88 6.82 -8.26
C GLY A 255 7.55 5.91 -7.22
N PHE A 256 7.01 4.70 -7.02
CA PHE A 256 7.64 3.71 -6.14
C PHE A 256 9.02 3.24 -6.64
N ARG A 257 9.22 3.11 -7.97
CA ARG A 257 10.54 2.76 -8.52
C ARG A 257 11.57 3.87 -8.29
N THR A 258 11.18 5.13 -8.42
CA THR A 258 12.05 6.26 -8.09
C THR A 258 12.35 6.30 -6.60
N ALA A 259 11.31 6.21 -5.76
CA ALA A 259 11.44 6.26 -4.32
C ALA A 259 12.31 5.14 -3.72
N SER A 260 12.31 3.94 -4.31
CA SER A 260 13.17 2.85 -3.84
C SER A 260 14.65 3.12 -4.08
N ALA A 261 14.99 3.76 -5.22
CA ALA A 261 16.35 4.19 -5.49
C ALA A 261 16.79 5.32 -4.53
N GLU A 262 15.91 6.27 -4.25
CA GLU A 262 16.18 7.37 -3.33
C GLU A 262 16.35 6.88 -1.89
N LEU A 263 15.47 5.99 -1.43
CA LEU A 263 15.56 5.39 -0.10
C LEU A 263 16.88 4.62 0.09
N TRP A 264 17.32 3.85 -0.90
CA TRP A 264 18.60 3.14 -0.80
C TRP A 264 19.77 4.10 -0.60
N ARG A 265 19.80 5.17 -1.39
CA ARG A 265 20.80 6.24 -1.25
C ARG A 265 20.73 6.89 0.12
N ASP A 266 19.54 7.20 0.63
CA ASP A 266 19.37 7.81 1.95
C ASP A 266 19.86 6.89 3.08
N LEU A 267 19.68 5.58 2.96
CA LEU A 267 20.11 4.58 3.95
C LEU A 267 21.63 4.36 3.98
N PHE A 268 22.31 4.35 2.83
CA PHE A 268 23.70 3.88 2.74
C PHE A 268 24.70 4.89 2.17
N GLU A 269 24.23 5.89 1.44
CA GLU A 269 25.07 6.90 0.76
C GLU A 269 24.89 8.29 1.39
N GLY A 270 23.75 8.55 2.04
CA GLY A 270 23.35 9.82 2.64
C GLY A 270 24.03 10.19 3.97
N GLY A 271 24.81 9.29 4.57
CA GLY A 271 25.61 9.58 5.78
C GLY A 271 26.77 10.58 5.57
N ALA A 272 27.00 11.07 4.34
CA ALA A 272 28.09 11.98 4.01
C ALA A 272 27.64 13.39 3.56
N ALA A 273 26.34 13.70 3.52
CA ALA A 273 25.85 15.02 3.08
C ALA A 273 25.30 15.83 4.27
N GLY A 274 26.04 16.88 4.61
CA GLY A 274 25.86 17.74 5.75
C GLY A 274 24.46 18.29 5.98
N THR A 275 24.18 18.51 7.27
CA THR A 275 23.26 19.53 7.79
C THR A 275 23.24 20.75 6.85
N PRO A 276 22.10 21.14 6.26
CA PRO A 276 22.04 22.37 5.49
C PRO A 276 22.21 23.54 6.46
N THR A 277 23.41 24.11 6.48
CA THR A 277 23.67 25.41 7.10
C THR A 277 22.90 26.45 6.27
N LEU A 278 21.74 26.88 6.75
CA LEU A 278 21.00 28.00 6.19
C LEU A 278 21.85 29.27 6.36
N THR A 279 22.55 29.67 5.31
CA THR A 279 23.14 31.01 5.22
C THR A 279 22.07 31.98 4.73
N PHE A 280 21.54 32.77 5.65
CA PHE A 280 20.75 33.94 5.29
C PHE A 280 21.69 35.02 4.74
N SER A 281 21.54 35.35 3.45
CA SER A 281 22.16 36.54 2.87
C SER A 281 21.26 37.74 3.20
N GLU A 282 21.73 38.62 4.09
CA GLU A 282 21.14 39.95 4.26
C GLU A 282 21.38 40.77 2.98
N ALA A 283 20.29 41.14 2.30
CA ALA A 283 20.36 42.11 1.21
C ALA A 283 20.49 43.53 1.80
N ARG A 284 21.51 44.27 1.35
CA ARG A 284 21.61 45.72 1.49
C ARG A 284 21.04 46.40 0.26
#